data_AF-A0A916CR21-F1
#
_entry.id   AF-A0A916CR21-F1
#
_cell.length_a   1.000
_cell.length_b   1.000
_cell.length_c   1.000
_cell.angle_alpha   90.00
_cell.angle_beta   90.00
_cell.angle_gamma   90.00
#
_symmetry.space_group_name_H-M   'P 1'
#
loop_
_entity.id
_entity.type
_entity.pdbx_description
1 polymer ?
#
loop_
_entity_poly.entity_id
_entity_poly.type
_entity_poly.pdbx_seq_one_letter_code
_entity_poly.pdbx_strand_id
1 'polypeptide(L)'
;MKTNQPIISHSRVLLVVITVFFLSVGCSLLPGESATPTPAPTPTPVTFAEDTARAFLKAWSEADYNAMYTMVAPSRKDTVTAEQFIARYKGIADEATFTAVKPTVISAHEEGNEALVQFSVTIETVAAGTLKQDNTMQLRRENTRWGVLWNPGLILTQLSAGGTVRLYPLASARADIFDRKGRPFTQAQELVVVEVVPGEFKNENTVLAALARVFNLQPGVVKAMYSKFPGDWRTPVGTLSRDQARANVDALAQPGIYTDKTQFTRVYPRGSTAAHVVGYAGPITAEELDKLRVKGYREGDVTGKSGLEAWGEQYLAGQRGGKLVVLSPSGAITATLANIPAKQSQSIYTTLDADVQDIAEKALGARAGAVVVMDVSNGAVIAMVSHPAYDLNWQKLSTQERRAILN
;
A
#
# COMPACT_ATOMS: atom_id res chain seq x y z
N MET A 1 13.26 -42.60 -35.63
CA MET A 1 13.85 -42.40 -36.97
C MET A 1 13.54 -40.98 -37.42
N LYS A 2 14.58 -40.22 -37.79
CA LYS A 2 14.59 -38.85 -38.37
C LYS A 2 14.13 -37.73 -37.41
N THR A 3 14.96 -37.17 -36.55
CA THR A 3 15.95 -36.07 -36.77
C THR A 3 15.49 -34.94 -37.70
N ASN A 4 15.31 -33.74 -37.13
CA ASN A 4 15.62 -32.47 -37.81
C ASN A 4 16.11 -31.44 -36.77
N GLN A 5 17.33 -30.97 -36.98
CA GLN A 5 18.06 -30.00 -36.17
C GLN A 5 17.60 -28.54 -36.43
N PRO A 6 17.86 -27.61 -35.50
CA PRO A 6 17.61 -26.19 -35.67
C PRO A 6 18.77 -25.45 -36.36
N ILE A 7 18.40 -24.34 -36.99
CA ILE A 7 19.22 -23.42 -37.79
C ILE A 7 20.19 -22.63 -36.89
N ILE A 8 21.47 -22.66 -37.25
CA ILE A 8 22.57 -21.90 -36.63
C ILE A 8 22.71 -20.54 -37.32
N SER A 9 22.58 -19.46 -36.57
CA SER A 9 22.90 -18.08 -36.99
C SER A 9 24.36 -17.76 -36.67
N HIS A 10 25.14 -17.44 -37.70
CA HIS A 10 26.55 -17.06 -37.62
C HIS A 10 26.72 -15.63 -37.09
N SER A 11 27.51 -15.46 -36.03
CA SER A 11 28.09 -14.16 -35.65
C SER A 11 29.60 -14.19 -35.85
N ARG A 12 30.09 -13.17 -36.57
CA ARG A 12 31.42 -13.08 -37.16
C ARG A 12 32.49 -12.79 -36.10
N VAL A 13 33.52 -13.64 -36.05
CA VAL A 13 34.77 -13.39 -35.33
C VAL A 13 35.71 -12.63 -36.27
N LEU A 14 36.07 -11.40 -35.90
CA LEU A 14 37.04 -10.58 -36.62
C LEU A 14 38.46 -10.98 -36.17
N LEU A 15 39.20 -11.63 -37.07
CA LEU A 15 40.59 -12.04 -36.90
C LEU A 15 41.51 -10.89 -37.35
N VAL A 16 42.27 -10.29 -36.44
CA VAL A 16 43.30 -9.31 -36.77
C VAL A 16 44.63 -10.04 -36.97
N VAL A 17 45.10 -10.00 -38.22
CA VAL A 17 46.38 -10.57 -38.68
C VAL A 17 47.51 -9.59 -38.39
N ILE A 18 48.49 -10.01 -37.58
CA ILE A 18 49.74 -9.30 -37.34
C ILE A 18 50.71 -9.67 -38.47
N THR A 19 51.12 -8.69 -39.26
CA THR A 19 52.15 -8.85 -40.30
C THR A 19 53.45 -8.24 -39.79
N VAL A 20 54.48 -9.07 -39.65
CA VAL A 20 55.84 -8.69 -39.23
C VAL A 20 56.62 -8.22 -40.47
N PHE A 21 57.06 -6.96 -40.47
CA PHE A 21 57.97 -6.43 -41.48
C PHE A 21 59.34 -6.18 -40.83
N PHE A 22 60.35 -6.94 -41.27
CA PHE A 22 61.76 -6.73 -40.95
C PHE A 22 62.31 -5.58 -41.79
N LEU A 23 62.83 -4.54 -41.14
CA LEU A 23 63.67 -3.53 -41.80
C LEU A 23 64.92 -3.29 -40.96
N SER A 24 66.03 -3.26 -41.70
CA SER A 24 67.42 -3.33 -41.29
C SER A 24 67.94 -2.09 -40.58
N VAL A 25 68.93 -2.35 -39.73
CA VAL A 25 69.71 -1.44 -38.89
C VAL A 25 70.42 -0.34 -39.70
N GLY A 26 70.19 0.91 -39.32
CA GLY A 26 71.04 2.06 -39.64
C GLY A 26 71.47 2.74 -38.35
N CYS A 27 72.77 2.70 -38.05
CA CYS A 27 73.38 3.26 -36.85
C CYS A 27 73.46 4.79 -36.97
N SER A 28 72.94 5.53 -35.98
CA SER A 28 73.16 6.98 -35.83
C SER A 28 73.09 7.35 -34.35
N LEU A 29 74.21 7.86 -33.83
CA LEU A 29 74.45 8.32 -32.46
C LEU A 29 73.55 9.51 -32.08
N LEU A 30 72.83 9.44 -30.96
CA LEU A 30 72.27 10.60 -30.22
C LEU A 30 71.95 10.21 -28.74
N PRO A 31 71.79 11.17 -27.81
CA PRO A 31 72.58 11.27 -26.58
C PRO A 31 71.81 10.99 -25.27
N GLY A 32 72.58 10.66 -24.22
CA GLY A 32 72.26 10.89 -22.79
C GLY A 32 71.00 10.24 -22.22
N GLU A 33 71.17 9.11 -21.51
CA GLU A 33 70.15 8.58 -20.60
C GLU A 33 69.81 9.63 -19.52
N SER A 34 68.62 10.23 -19.62
CA SER A 34 67.99 10.94 -18.52
C SER A 34 67.16 9.94 -17.72
N ALA A 35 67.43 9.82 -16.43
CA ALA A 35 66.65 8.99 -15.52
C ALA A 35 65.16 9.36 -15.60
N THR A 36 64.31 8.37 -15.87
CA THR A 36 62.85 8.52 -15.87
C THR A 36 62.39 8.83 -14.44
N PRO A 37 61.61 9.90 -14.19
CA PRO A 37 61.05 10.13 -12.86
C PRO A 37 60.05 9.02 -12.53
N THR A 38 60.19 8.45 -11.33
CA THR A 38 59.17 7.58 -10.69
C THR A 38 57.80 8.28 -10.76
N PRO A 39 56.72 7.61 -11.20
CA PRO A 39 55.40 8.23 -11.19
C PRO A 39 55.05 8.64 -9.76
N ALA A 40 54.76 9.93 -9.58
CA ALA A 40 54.25 10.44 -8.31
C ALA A 40 52.95 9.70 -7.97
N PRO A 41 52.69 9.37 -6.69
CA PRO A 41 51.41 8.80 -6.29
C PRO A 41 50.29 9.73 -6.78
N THR A 42 49.33 9.17 -7.53
CA THR A 42 48.10 9.89 -7.88
C THR A 42 47.51 10.46 -6.59
N PRO A 43 47.34 11.79 -6.47
CA PRO A 43 46.77 12.37 -5.26
C PRO A 43 45.40 11.74 -5.04
N THR A 44 45.17 11.21 -3.84
CA THR A 44 43.84 10.74 -3.41
C THR A 44 42.86 11.89 -3.66
N PRO A 45 41.76 11.67 -4.40
CA PRO A 45 40.81 12.75 -4.69
C PRO A 45 40.37 13.38 -3.38
N VAL A 46 40.55 14.70 -3.27
CA VAL A 46 40.00 15.49 -2.17
C VAL A 46 38.49 15.36 -2.26
N THR A 47 37.87 14.67 -1.31
CA THR A 47 36.42 14.56 -1.24
C THR A 47 35.88 15.83 -0.60
N PHE A 48 35.05 16.58 -1.32
CA PHE A 48 34.37 17.73 -0.76
C PHE A 48 33.17 17.27 0.08
N ALA A 49 32.75 18.10 1.04
CA ALA A 49 31.53 17.84 1.81
C ALA A 49 30.32 17.77 0.89
N GLU A 50 30.30 18.59 -0.16
CA GLU A 50 29.26 18.57 -1.19
C GLU A 50 29.18 17.21 -1.91
N ASP A 51 30.31 16.60 -2.27
CA ASP A 51 30.33 15.28 -2.91
C ASP A 51 29.72 14.20 -2.01
N THR A 52 30.04 14.25 -0.71
CA THR A 52 29.50 13.33 0.29
C THR A 52 27.99 13.52 0.45
N ALA A 53 27.51 14.77 0.48
CA ALA A 53 26.09 15.07 0.54
C ALA A 53 25.34 14.64 -0.73
N ARG A 54 25.91 14.88 -1.92
CA ARG A 54 25.34 14.42 -3.20
C ARG A 54 25.24 12.91 -3.26
N ALA A 55 26.28 12.20 -2.82
CA ALA A 55 26.27 10.73 -2.74
C ALA A 55 25.21 10.22 -1.75
N PHE A 56 25.08 10.84 -0.57
CA PHE A 56 24.05 10.50 0.42
C PHE A 56 22.63 10.68 -0.14
N LEU A 57 22.37 11.83 -0.78
CA LEU A 57 21.07 12.14 -1.36
C LEU A 57 20.74 11.25 -2.57
N LYS A 58 21.75 10.92 -3.39
CA LYS A 58 21.59 9.95 -4.48
C LYS A 58 21.21 8.56 -3.94
N ALA A 59 21.93 8.07 -2.94
CA ALA A 59 21.61 6.80 -2.29
C ALA A 59 20.20 6.82 -1.69
N TRP A 60 19.76 7.94 -1.12
CA TRP A 60 18.38 8.09 -0.64
C TRP A 60 17.34 7.99 -1.75
N SER A 61 17.59 8.63 -2.90
CA SER A 61 16.69 8.54 -4.07
C SER A 61 16.58 7.12 -4.65
N GLU A 62 17.61 6.30 -4.46
CA GLU A 62 17.67 4.90 -4.88
C GLU A 62 17.21 3.92 -3.78
N ALA A 63 16.75 4.44 -2.64
CA ALA A 63 16.40 3.67 -1.44
C ALA A 63 17.54 2.78 -0.89
N ASP A 64 18.80 3.11 -1.19
CA ASP A 64 19.98 2.43 -0.67
C ASP A 64 20.38 2.97 0.70
N TYR A 65 19.60 2.60 1.71
CA TYR A 65 19.82 3.01 3.10
C TYR A 65 21.14 2.49 3.69
N ASN A 66 21.68 1.38 3.16
CA ASN A 66 22.97 0.85 3.58
C ASN A 66 24.08 1.80 3.13
N ALA A 67 24.10 2.19 1.86
CA ALA A 67 25.06 3.17 1.34
C ALA A 67 24.95 4.50 2.08
N MET A 68 23.74 4.99 2.35
CA MET A 68 23.52 6.18 3.18
C MET A 68 24.21 6.08 4.54
N TYR A 69 24.02 4.96 5.25
CA TYR A 69 24.62 4.76 6.58
C TYR A 69 26.15 4.69 6.54
N THR A 70 26.76 4.24 5.43
CA THR A 70 28.23 4.30 5.30
C THR A 70 28.76 5.73 5.34
N MET A 71 27.97 6.72 4.90
CA MET A 71 28.30 8.14 4.83
C MET A 71 27.91 8.93 6.10
N VAL A 72 27.25 8.29 7.07
CA VAL A 72 27.00 8.90 8.39
C VAL A 72 28.32 9.11 9.14
N ALA A 73 28.46 10.24 9.82
CA ALA A 73 29.64 10.58 10.63
C ALA A 73 29.91 9.50 11.69
N PRO A 74 31.18 9.07 11.87
CA PRO A 74 31.54 8.11 12.91
C PRO A 74 30.98 8.47 14.29
N SER A 75 31.07 9.74 14.71
CA SER A 75 30.50 10.26 15.97
C SER A 75 28.99 10.03 16.16
N ARG A 76 28.23 9.76 15.10
CA ARG A 76 26.79 9.44 15.20
C ARG A 76 26.51 7.95 15.32
N LYS A 77 27.43 7.09 14.88
CA LYS A 77 27.25 5.64 14.87
C LYS A 77 27.23 5.02 16.26
N ASP A 78 27.73 5.74 17.27
CA ASP A 78 27.64 5.36 18.68
C ASP A 78 26.20 5.51 19.23
N THR A 79 25.38 6.34 18.60
CA THR A 79 24.02 6.68 19.07
C THR A 79 22.90 6.07 18.23
N VAL A 80 23.19 5.72 16.98
CA VAL A 80 22.21 5.18 16.02
C VAL A 80 22.89 4.08 15.24
N THR A 81 22.42 2.85 15.41
CA THR A 81 22.97 1.70 14.67
C THR A 81 22.50 1.70 13.21
N ALA A 82 23.14 0.88 12.37
CA ALA A 82 22.71 0.70 10.98
C ALA A 82 21.26 0.21 10.90
N GLU A 83 20.90 -0.76 11.74
CA GLU A 83 19.56 -1.33 11.78
C GLU A 83 18.52 -0.27 12.17
N GLN A 84 18.80 0.54 13.18
CA GLN A 84 17.91 1.62 13.62
C GLN A 84 17.73 2.68 12.54
N PHE A 85 18.82 3.08 11.88
CA PHE A 85 18.80 4.04 10.76
C PHE A 85 17.93 3.52 9.62
N ILE A 86 18.19 2.28 9.16
CA ILE A 86 17.48 1.67 8.03
C ILE A 86 16.00 1.46 8.38
N ALA A 87 15.70 0.94 9.57
CA ALA A 87 14.33 0.76 10.03
C ALA A 87 13.57 2.08 10.10
N ARG A 88 14.24 3.17 10.50
CA ARG A 88 13.65 4.51 10.57
C ARG A 88 13.23 5.03 9.19
N TYR A 89 14.12 4.94 8.20
CA TYR A 89 13.80 5.36 6.83
C TYR A 89 12.70 4.50 6.21
N LYS A 90 12.81 3.17 6.32
CA LYS A 90 11.80 2.23 5.80
C LYS A 90 10.44 2.46 6.45
N GLY A 91 10.39 2.52 7.78
CA GLY A 91 9.14 2.72 8.50
C GLY A 91 8.44 4.03 8.15
N ILE A 92 9.19 5.13 7.98
CA ILE A 92 8.61 6.41 7.54
C ILE A 92 8.15 6.33 6.09
N ALA A 93 8.97 5.79 5.18
CA ALA A 93 8.62 5.66 3.78
C ALA A 93 7.36 4.80 3.57
N ASP A 94 7.25 3.68 4.29
CA ASP A 94 6.11 2.77 4.23
C ASP A 94 4.86 3.40 4.83
N GLU A 95 4.97 4.02 6.01
CA GLU A 95 3.83 4.66 6.69
C GLU A 95 3.28 5.83 5.87
N ALA A 96 4.17 6.66 5.32
CA ALA A 96 3.84 7.83 4.50
C ALA A 96 3.63 7.50 3.01
N THR A 97 3.75 6.24 2.59
CA THR A 97 3.52 5.75 1.22
C THR A 97 4.40 6.40 0.15
N PHE A 98 5.70 6.56 0.43
CA PHE A 98 6.66 7.17 -0.50
C PHE A 98 6.79 6.33 -1.78
N THR A 99 6.73 6.99 -2.95
CA THR A 99 6.92 6.37 -4.27
C THR A 99 8.18 6.86 -4.96
N ALA A 100 8.60 8.09 -4.70
CA ALA A 100 9.84 8.65 -5.22
C ALA A 100 10.38 9.72 -4.27
N VAL A 101 11.71 9.79 -4.17
CA VAL A 101 12.42 10.85 -3.44
C VAL A 101 13.36 11.54 -4.42
N LYS A 102 13.17 12.84 -4.63
CA LYS A 102 13.89 13.65 -5.63
C LYS A 102 14.61 14.79 -4.92
N PRO A 103 15.81 14.56 -4.37
CA PRO A 103 16.60 15.58 -3.71
C PRO A 103 17.41 16.40 -4.74
N THR A 104 17.64 17.67 -4.43
CA THR A 104 18.47 18.58 -5.23
C THR A 104 19.30 19.45 -4.29
N VAL A 105 20.62 19.36 -4.40
CA VAL A 105 21.54 20.24 -3.67
C VAL A 105 21.42 21.66 -4.21
N ILE A 106 21.25 22.62 -3.32
CA ILE A 106 21.14 24.04 -3.61
C ILE A 106 22.49 24.72 -3.44
N SER A 107 23.12 24.51 -2.29
CA SER A 107 24.40 25.14 -1.95
C SER A 107 25.17 24.31 -0.92
N ALA A 108 26.48 24.49 -0.90
CA ALA A 108 27.37 23.93 0.10
C ALA A 108 28.31 25.03 0.61
N HIS A 109 28.50 25.10 1.92
CA HIS A 109 29.47 25.96 2.56
C HIS A 109 30.34 25.12 3.47
N GLU A 110 31.65 25.21 3.28
CA GLU A 110 32.65 24.49 4.08
C GLU A 110 33.47 25.48 4.89
N GLU A 111 33.58 25.22 6.19
CA GLU A 111 34.38 26.02 7.12
C GLU A 111 35.22 25.07 8.00
N GLY A 112 36.50 24.94 7.67
CA GLY A 112 37.45 24.10 8.41
C GLY A 112 37.10 22.61 8.36
N ASN A 113 36.57 22.08 9.46
CA ASN A 113 36.14 20.68 9.58
C ASN A 113 34.61 20.52 9.63
N GLU A 114 33.86 21.60 9.41
CA GLU A 114 32.40 21.59 9.40
C GLU A 114 31.89 22.07 8.04
N ALA A 115 30.72 21.57 7.64
CA ALA A 115 30.06 22.01 6.42
C ALA A 115 28.56 22.01 6.58
N LEU A 116 27.91 22.96 5.91
CA LEU A 116 26.47 23.08 5.79
C LEU A 116 26.09 22.94 4.32
N VAL A 117 25.28 21.93 4.01
CA VAL A 117 24.76 21.69 2.67
C VAL A 117 23.25 21.90 2.67
N GLN A 118 22.78 22.88 1.93
CA GLN A 118 21.35 23.12 1.73
C GLN A 118 20.86 22.30 0.55
N PHE A 119 19.72 21.64 0.71
CA PHE A 119 19.09 20.88 -0.36
C PHE A 119 17.57 20.98 -0.26
N SER A 120 16.89 20.95 -1.40
CA SER A 120 15.44 20.74 -1.47
C SER A 120 15.16 19.29 -1.77
N VAL A 121 14.10 18.72 -1.21
CA VAL A 121 13.63 17.38 -1.59
C VAL A 121 12.15 17.42 -1.91
N THR A 122 11.80 16.84 -3.05
CA THR A 122 10.42 16.54 -3.44
C THR A 122 10.17 15.06 -3.21
N ILE A 123 9.22 14.73 -2.34
CA ILE A 123 8.82 13.36 -2.03
C ILE A 123 7.43 13.14 -2.62
N GLU A 124 7.30 12.17 -3.51
CA GLU A 124 6.01 11.75 -4.04
C GLU A 124 5.43 10.66 -3.15
N THR A 125 4.15 10.76 -2.85
CA THR A 125 3.41 9.76 -2.06
C THR A 125 2.09 9.44 -2.72
N VAL A 126 1.50 8.29 -2.39
CA VAL A 126 0.18 7.94 -2.95
C VAL A 126 -0.95 8.59 -2.17
N ALA A 127 -0.91 8.58 -0.84
CA ALA A 127 -2.04 9.01 -0.01
C ALA A 127 -1.91 10.45 0.53
N ALA A 128 -0.69 11.00 0.56
CA ALA A 128 -0.40 12.30 1.17
C ALA A 128 0.00 13.38 0.14
N GLY A 129 -0.11 13.09 -1.16
CA GLY A 129 0.30 14.01 -2.24
C GLY A 129 1.82 14.20 -2.32
N THR A 130 2.25 15.29 -2.92
CA THR A 130 3.68 15.63 -3.04
C THR A 130 4.12 16.50 -1.87
N LEU A 131 5.11 16.04 -1.11
CA LEU A 131 5.75 16.81 -0.05
C LEU A 131 6.99 17.52 -0.61
N LYS A 132 7.12 18.81 -0.34
CA LYS A 132 8.32 19.59 -0.69
C LYS A 132 8.88 20.24 0.56
N GLN A 133 10.18 20.13 0.76
CA GLN A 133 10.85 20.69 1.93
C GLN A 133 12.29 21.05 1.62
N ASP A 134 12.72 22.19 2.17
CA ASP A 134 14.10 22.62 2.17
C ASP A 134 14.77 22.19 3.47
N ASN A 135 15.99 21.68 3.35
CA ASN A 135 16.72 21.03 4.42
C ASN A 135 18.14 21.55 4.48
N THR A 136 18.72 21.50 5.68
CA THR A 136 20.13 21.77 5.91
C THR A 136 20.79 20.53 6.48
N MET A 137 21.70 19.94 5.71
CA MET A 137 22.54 18.83 6.14
C MET A 137 23.83 19.35 6.73
N GLN A 138 24.12 18.94 7.97
CA GLN A 138 25.40 19.23 8.61
C GLN A 138 26.35 18.07 8.34
N LEU A 139 27.59 18.38 7.95
CA LEU A 139 28.66 17.41 7.80
C LEU A 139 29.85 17.81 8.67
N ARG A 140 30.56 16.81 9.16
CA ARG A 140 31.82 17.00 9.88
C ARG A 140 32.91 16.11 9.29
N ARG A 141 34.11 16.67 9.20
CA ARG A 141 35.30 15.94 8.77
C ARG A 141 35.95 15.26 9.97
N GLU A 142 35.93 13.94 10.00
CA GLU A 142 36.50 13.08 11.04
C GLU A 142 37.44 12.09 10.37
N ASN A 143 38.68 11.92 10.86
CA ASN A 143 39.65 10.98 10.27
C ASN A 143 39.80 11.16 8.74
N THR A 144 39.94 12.41 8.27
CA THR A 144 40.08 12.80 6.86
C THR A 144 38.89 12.48 5.94
N ARG A 145 37.75 12.06 6.48
CA ARG A 145 36.50 11.83 5.73
C ARG A 145 35.39 12.75 6.20
N TRP A 146 34.62 13.27 5.27
CA TRP A 146 33.34 13.90 5.61
C TRP A 146 32.31 12.84 6.00
N GLY A 147 31.48 13.18 6.96
CA GLY A 147 30.36 12.36 7.39
C GLY A 147 29.16 13.20 7.76
N VAL A 148 27.97 12.69 7.44
CA VAL A 148 26.71 13.37 7.73
C VAL A 148 26.40 13.27 9.23
N LEU A 149 26.20 14.41 9.88
CA LEU A 149 25.69 14.48 11.26
C LEU A 149 24.18 14.22 11.25
N TRP A 150 23.83 12.95 11.05
CA TRP A 150 22.45 12.54 10.83
C TRP A 150 21.54 12.80 12.04
N ASN A 151 20.32 13.23 11.75
CA ASN A 151 19.19 13.25 12.66
C ASN A 151 17.89 12.99 11.88
N PRO A 152 16.77 12.61 12.55
CA PRO A 152 15.50 12.32 11.87
C PRO A 152 14.90 13.48 11.08
N GLY A 153 15.26 14.73 11.41
CA GLY A 153 14.82 15.93 10.69
C GLY A 153 15.30 15.97 9.23
N LEU A 154 16.35 15.22 8.87
CA LEU A 154 16.78 15.07 7.48
C LEU A 154 15.84 14.21 6.62
N ILE A 155 14.93 13.45 7.26
CA ILE A 155 13.89 12.69 6.54
C ILE A 155 12.70 13.60 6.27
N LEU A 156 12.16 14.20 7.33
CA LEU A 156 11.06 15.17 7.32
C LEU A 156 11.38 16.24 8.36
N THR A 157 11.36 17.52 7.99
CA THR A 157 11.91 18.62 8.81
C THR A 157 11.20 18.81 10.16
N GLN A 158 9.96 18.31 10.28
CA GLN A 158 9.15 18.38 11.50
C GLN A 158 9.41 17.20 12.47
N LEU A 159 10.24 16.22 12.09
CA LEU A 159 10.55 15.08 12.95
C LEU A 159 11.56 15.43 14.04
N SER A 160 11.18 15.18 15.29
CA SER A 160 12.09 15.13 16.43
C SER A 160 12.74 13.74 16.56
N ALA A 161 13.74 13.62 17.44
CA ALA A 161 14.50 12.38 17.66
C ALA A 161 13.61 11.15 17.92
N GLY A 162 12.59 11.30 18.78
CA GLY A 162 11.64 10.23 19.14
C GLY A 162 10.27 10.35 18.47
N GLY A 163 10.05 11.35 17.62
CA GLY A 163 8.75 11.52 16.95
C GLY A 163 8.44 10.36 15.99
N THR A 164 7.19 10.18 15.62
CA THR A 164 6.80 9.19 14.60
C THR A 164 5.93 9.85 13.55
N VAL A 165 5.82 9.22 12.39
CA VAL A 165 4.87 9.64 11.35
C VAL A 165 3.65 8.73 11.45
N ARG A 166 2.46 9.28 11.22
CA ARG A 166 1.23 8.52 11.12
C ARG A 166 0.42 8.99 9.93
N LEU A 167 0.04 8.08 9.05
CA LEU A 167 -0.92 8.34 7.99
C LEU A 167 -2.30 7.86 8.44
N TYR A 168 -3.24 8.79 8.53
CA TYR A 168 -4.66 8.49 8.65
C TYR A 168 -5.26 8.45 7.24
N PRO A 169 -5.54 7.27 6.66
CA PRO A 169 -6.08 7.18 5.32
C PRO A 169 -7.49 7.74 5.29
N LEU A 170 -7.83 8.43 4.22
CA LEU A 170 -9.17 8.89 3.94
C LEU A 170 -9.65 8.12 2.70
N ALA A 171 -10.57 7.18 2.89
CA ALA A 171 -11.19 6.43 1.80
C ALA A 171 -12.51 7.09 1.39
N SER A 172 -12.84 7.01 0.10
CA SER A 172 -14.19 7.32 -0.37
C SER A 172 -15.10 6.10 -0.18
N ALA A 173 -16.41 6.31 -0.09
CA ALA A 173 -17.36 5.22 -0.12
C ALA A 173 -17.25 4.47 -1.45
N ARG A 174 -17.30 3.13 -1.44
CA ARG A 174 -17.20 2.35 -2.66
C ARG A 174 -18.44 2.59 -3.54
N ALA A 175 -18.25 2.95 -4.81
CA ALA A 175 -19.34 3.17 -5.74
C ALA A 175 -19.97 1.85 -6.22
N ASP A 176 -21.19 1.94 -6.75
CA ASP A 176 -21.99 0.80 -7.17
C ASP A 176 -21.85 0.46 -8.67
N ILE A 177 -22.17 -0.78 -9.00
CA ILE A 177 -22.28 -1.31 -10.35
C ILE A 177 -23.76 -1.44 -10.69
N PHE A 178 -24.16 -0.89 -11.82
CA PHE A 178 -25.52 -0.83 -12.30
C PHE A 178 -25.70 -1.57 -13.63
N ASP A 179 -26.91 -2.05 -13.86
CA ASP A 179 -27.38 -2.49 -15.16
C ASP A 179 -27.68 -1.28 -16.08
N ARG A 180 -28.00 -1.54 -17.35
CA ARG A 180 -28.29 -0.48 -18.34
C ARG A 180 -29.52 0.39 -18.01
N LYS A 181 -30.38 -0.07 -17.10
CA LYS A 181 -31.58 0.64 -16.61
C LYS A 181 -31.34 1.34 -15.27
N GLY A 182 -30.10 1.34 -14.76
CA GLY A 182 -29.73 1.96 -13.49
C GLY A 182 -30.09 1.13 -12.25
N ARG A 183 -30.41 -0.15 -12.40
CA ARG A 183 -30.71 -1.05 -11.27
C ARG A 183 -29.40 -1.62 -10.72
N PRO A 184 -29.22 -1.69 -9.38
CA PRO A 184 -27.95 -2.10 -8.80
C PRO A 184 -27.72 -3.61 -8.94
N PHE A 185 -26.54 -3.98 -9.44
CA PHE A 185 -25.95 -5.30 -9.20
C PHE A 185 -25.26 -5.35 -7.84
N THR A 186 -24.78 -4.21 -7.37
CA THR A 186 -24.12 -4.04 -6.08
C THR A 186 -24.68 -2.82 -5.37
N GLN A 187 -24.74 -2.84 -4.04
CA GLN A 187 -25.05 -1.65 -3.25
C GLN A 187 -24.31 -1.67 -1.90
N ALA A 188 -24.15 -0.50 -1.31
CA ALA A 188 -23.76 -0.40 0.10
C ALA A 188 -24.98 -0.66 0.99
N GLN A 189 -24.84 -1.58 1.96
CA GLN A 189 -25.81 -1.76 3.04
C GLN A 189 -25.21 -1.22 4.33
N GLU A 190 -25.93 -0.32 4.99
CA GLU A 190 -25.55 0.13 6.31
C GLU A 190 -25.94 -0.90 7.38
N LEU A 191 -25.00 -1.16 8.27
CA LEU A 191 -25.11 -2.04 9.41
C LEU A 191 -24.94 -1.24 10.71
N VAL A 192 -25.74 -1.57 11.70
CA VAL A 192 -25.59 -1.09 13.08
C VAL A 192 -24.50 -1.92 13.74
N VAL A 193 -23.49 -1.26 14.29
CA VAL A 193 -22.43 -1.91 15.08
C VAL A 193 -22.92 -2.01 16.51
N VAL A 194 -22.95 -3.24 17.05
CA VAL A 194 -23.27 -3.47 18.46
C VAL A 194 -21.96 -3.53 19.22
N GLU A 195 -21.75 -2.56 20.11
CA GLU A 195 -20.61 -2.50 21.01
C GLU A 195 -21.04 -2.76 22.45
N VAL A 196 -20.12 -3.27 23.26
CA VAL A 196 -20.32 -3.46 24.70
C VAL A 196 -19.24 -2.79 25.54
N VAL A 197 -19.61 -2.35 26.74
CA VAL A 197 -18.70 -1.90 27.81
C VAL A 197 -18.97 -2.76 29.05
N PRO A 198 -18.16 -3.81 29.28
CA PRO A 198 -18.42 -4.78 30.36
C PRO A 198 -18.51 -4.16 31.75
N GLY A 199 -17.77 -3.09 32.01
CA GLY A 199 -17.80 -2.36 33.28
C GLY A 199 -19.13 -1.67 33.59
N GLU A 200 -20.01 -1.51 32.60
CA GLU A 200 -21.34 -0.91 32.76
C GLU A 200 -22.47 -1.95 32.90
N PHE A 201 -22.15 -3.24 32.81
CA PHE A 201 -23.14 -4.30 32.92
C PHE A 201 -23.71 -4.38 34.33
N LYS A 202 -25.04 -4.24 34.46
CA LYS A 202 -25.73 -4.53 35.74
C LYS A 202 -25.79 -6.02 36.04
N ASN A 203 -25.97 -6.84 35.00
CA ASN A 203 -25.98 -8.30 35.08
C ASN A 203 -25.45 -8.87 33.76
N GLU A 204 -24.23 -9.42 33.82
CA GLU A 204 -23.55 -9.97 32.64
C GLU A 204 -24.34 -11.12 31.98
N ASN A 205 -24.98 -11.98 32.77
CA ASN A 205 -25.75 -13.12 32.23
C ASN A 205 -26.96 -12.65 31.41
N THR A 206 -27.63 -11.57 31.85
CA THR A 206 -28.75 -10.98 31.11
C THR A 206 -28.30 -10.39 29.77
N VAL A 207 -27.20 -9.65 29.78
CA VAL A 207 -26.60 -9.06 28.57
C VAL A 207 -26.17 -10.17 27.59
N LEU A 208 -25.46 -11.18 28.09
CA LEU A 208 -25.02 -12.31 27.27
C LEU A 208 -26.20 -13.09 26.68
N ALA A 209 -27.28 -13.32 27.45
CA ALA A 209 -28.47 -13.99 26.95
C ALA A 209 -29.19 -13.15 25.86
N ALA A 210 -29.21 -11.82 26.00
CA ALA A 210 -29.76 -10.93 25.00
C ALA A 210 -28.95 -10.98 23.69
N LEU A 211 -27.64 -10.76 23.77
CA LEU A 211 -26.75 -10.76 22.60
C LEU A 211 -26.67 -12.14 21.93
N ALA A 212 -26.64 -13.22 22.71
CA ALA A 212 -26.69 -14.59 22.20
C ALA A 212 -27.92 -14.83 21.32
N ARG A 213 -29.09 -14.36 21.77
CA ARG A 213 -30.34 -14.47 21.00
C ARG A 213 -30.31 -13.61 19.74
N VAL A 214 -29.86 -12.37 19.85
CA VAL A 214 -29.82 -11.40 18.75
C VAL A 214 -28.90 -11.89 17.62
N PHE A 215 -27.73 -12.44 17.96
CA PHE A 215 -26.75 -12.92 16.98
C PHE A 215 -26.87 -14.41 16.64
N ASN A 216 -27.80 -15.13 17.27
CA ASN A 216 -27.90 -16.59 17.18
C ASN A 216 -26.55 -17.28 17.50
N LEU A 217 -25.91 -16.84 18.59
CA LEU A 217 -24.61 -17.33 19.07
C LEU A 217 -24.74 -17.90 20.49
N GLN A 218 -23.80 -18.75 20.89
CA GLN A 218 -23.73 -19.18 22.28
C GLN A 218 -23.23 -18.05 23.19
N PRO A 219 -23.74 -17.90 24.44
CA PRO A 219 -23.28 -16.88 25.38
C PRO A 219 -21.76 -16.86 25.60
N GLY A 220 -21.12 -18.03 25.65
CA GLY A 220 -19.66 -18.14 25.80
C GLY A 220 -18.88 -17.57 24.60
N VAL A 221 -19.44 -17.66 23.39
CA VAL A 221 -18.84 -17.08 22.18
C VAL A 221 -18.89 -15.56 22.26
N VAL A 222 -20.03 -14.99 22.64
CA VAL A 222 -20.18 -13.54 22.83
C VAL A 222 -19.23 -13.03 23.93
N LYS A 223 -19.14 -13.75 25.07
CA LYS A 223 -18.23 -13.40 26.16
C LYS A 223 -16.77 -13.35 25.72
N ALA A 224 -16.33 -14.32 24.91
CA ALA A 224 -14.98 -14.37 24.39
C ALA A 224 -14.62 -13.18 23.47
N MET A 225 -15.60 -12.54 22.84
CA MET A 225 -15.36 -11.37 21.97
C MET A 225 -14.83 -10.17 22.75
N TYR A 226 -15.32 -9.93 23.97
CA TYR A 226 -14.93 -8.76 24.77
C TYR A 226 -13.99 -9.05 25.95
N SER A 227 -13.91 -10.29 26.45
CA SER A 227 -13.19 -10.60 27.69
C SER A 227 -11.67 -10.35 27.64
N LYS A 228 -11.09 -10.21 26.45
CA LYS A 228 -9.66 -9.94 26.25
C LYS A 228 -9.30 -8.45 26.29
N PHE A 229 -10.31 -7.58 26.35
CA PHE A 229 -10.12 -6.13 26.36
C PHE A 229 -10.44 -5.57 27.75
N PRO A 230 -9.88 -4.40 28.11
CA PRO A 230 -10.23 -3.71 29.35
C PRO A 230 -11.75 -3.46 29.45
N GLY A 231 -12.31 -3.61 30.66
CA GLY A 231 -13.76 -3.56 30.86
C GLY A 231 -14.40 -2.19 30.64
N ASP A 232 -13.61 -1.13 30.59
CA ASP A 232 -14.01 0.25 30.30
C ASP A 232 -13.95 0.59 28.79
N TRP A 233 -13.46 -0.33 27.95
CA TRP A 233 -13.39 -0.11 26.50
C TRP A 233 -14.71 -0.45 25.82
N ARG A 234 -15.15 0.40 24.89
CA ARG A 234 -16.19 0.04 23.92
C ARG A 234 -15.65 -1.00 22.96
N THR A 235 -16.20 -2.21 23.03
CA THR A 235 -15.75 -3.35 22.24
C THR A 235 -16.86 -3.83 21.29
N PRO A 236 -16.64 -3.84 19.97
CA PRO A 236 -17.60 -4.42 19.02
C PRO A 236 -17.79 -5.92 19.23
N VAL A 237 -19.04 -6.37 19.25
CA VAL A 237 -19.43 -7.80 19.42
C VAL A 237 -20.25 -8.33 18.24
N GLY A 238 -20.57 -7.49 17.26
CA GLY A 238 -21.25 -7.91 16.04
C GLY A 238 -21.91 -6.75 15.32
N THR A 239 -22.55 -7.07 14.19
CA THR A 239 -23.29 -6.09 13.38
C THR A 239 -24.64 -6.62 12.95
N LEU A 240 -25.62 -5.73 12.83
CA LEU A 240 -26.99 -6.03 12.44
C LEU A 240 -27.44 -5.14 11.29
N SER A 241 -28.35 -5.61 10.44
CA SER A 241 -29.09 -4.69 9.57
C SER A 241 -29.93 -3.72 10.42
N ARG A 242 -30.30 -2.56 9.86
CA ARG A 242 -31.20 -1.62 10.56
C ARG A 242 -32.49 -2.28 11.02
N ASP A 243 -33.06 -3.17 10.21
CA ASP A 243 -34.30 -3.88 10.53
C ASP A 243 -34.11 -4.86 11.68
N GLN A 244 -32.99 -5.61 11.69
CA GLN A 244 -32.63 -6.49 12.79
C GLN A 244 -32.40 -5.72 14.09
N ALA A 245 -31.69 -4.58 14.04
CA ALA A 245 -31.48 -3.73 15.21
C ALA A 245 -32.81 -3.19 15.76
N ARG A 246 -33.70 -2.69 14.89
CA ARG A 246 -35.05 -2.25 15.27
C ARG A 246 -35.88 -3.36 15.89
N ALA A 247 -35.87 -4.55 15.30
CA ALA A 247 -36.61 -5.71 15.80
C ALA A 247 -36.11 -6.17 17.18
N ASN A 248 -34.88 -5.82 17.56
CA ASN A 248 -34.25 -6.23 18.81
C ASN A 248 -33.99 -5.07 19.79
N VAL A 249 -34.70 -3.94 19.64
CA VAL A 249 -34.44 -2.71 20.42
C VAL A 249 -34.43 -2.95 21.94
N ASP A 250 -35.38 -3.72 22.48
CA ASP A 250 -35.46 -3.99 23.93
C ASP A 250 -34.29 -4.85 24.42
N ALA A 251 -33.85 -5.81 23.61
CA ALA A 251 -32.71 -6.66 23.92
C ALA A 251 -31.39 -5.86 23.87
N LEU A 252 -31.31 -4.85 23.00
CA LEU A 252 -30.15 -3.99 22.82
C LEU A 252 -30.14 -2.77 23.76
N ALA A 253 -31.22 -2.49 24.48
CA ALA A 253 -31.34 -1.37 25.42
C ALA A 253 -30.74 -1.65 26.82
N GLN A 254 -29.98 -2.74 26.99
CA GLN A 254 -29.35 -3.07 28.28
C GLN A 254 -28.18 -2.13 28.58
N PRO A 255 -27.95 -1.75 29.86
CA PRO A 255 -26.78 -0.96 30.25
C PRO A 255 -25.48 -1.61 29.81
N GLY A 256 -24.61 -0.80 29.21
CA GLY A 256 -23.35 -1.23 28.62
C GLY A 256 -23.46 -1.79 27.20
N ILE A 257 -24.63 -1.79 26.55
CA ILE A 257 -24.78 -2.06 25.11
C ILE A 257 -24.95 -0.72 24.35
N TYR A 258 -24.20 -0.56 23.27
CA TYR A 258 -24.18 0.64 22.43
C TYR A 258 -24.44 0.28 20.97
N THR A 259 -25.27 1.09 20.30
CA THR A 259 -25.68 0.91 18.89
C THR A 259 -25.64 2.22 18.10
N ASP A 260 -24.92 3.23 18.60
CA ASP A 260 -24.80 4.57 18.02
C ASP A 260 -23.82 4.65 16.83
N LYS A 261 -23.07 3.57 16.56
CA LYS A 261 -22.16 3.49 15.41
C LYS A 261 -22.76 2.68 14.28
N THR A 262 -22.53 3.14 13.06
CA THR A 262 -22.85 2.39 11.84
C THR A 262 -21.62 2.18 10.99
N GLN A 263 -21.66 1.12 10.18
CA GLN A 263 -20.67 0.82 9.16
C GLN A 263 -21.36 0.34 7.89
N PHE A 264 -20.66 0.37 6.75
CA PHE A 264 -21.22 -0.12 5.49
C PHE A 264 -20.57 -1.44 5.07
N THR A 265 -21.38 -2.34 4.54
CA THR A 265 -20.92 -3.57 3.88
C THR A 265 -21.37 -3.61 2.43
N ARG A 266 -20.60 -4.30 1.58
CA ARG A 266 -20.96 -4.53 0.19
C ARG A 266 -21.98 -5.66 0.10
N VAL A 267 -23.09 -5.43 -0.61
CA VAL A 267 -24.11 -6.45 -0.85
C VAL A 267 -24.44 -6.56 -2.34
N TYR A 268 -24.86 -7.76 -2.74
CA TYR A 268 -25.27 -8.09 -4.09
C TYR A 268 -26.77 -8.43 -4.06
N PRO A 269 -27.66 -7.47 -4.34
CA PRO A 269 -29.11 -7.67 -4.18
C PRO A 269 -29.68 -8.82 -5.01
N ARG A 270 -29.01 -9.17 -6.10
CA ARG A 270 -29.42 -10.23 -7.02
C ARG A 270 -28.70 -11.57 -6.81
N GLY A 271 -27.99 -11.73 -5.69
CA GLY A 271 -27.37 -12.99 -5.27
C GLY A 271 -26.37 -13.54 -6.29
N SER A 272 -26.77 -14.58 -7.02
CA SER A 272 -25.96 -15.26 -8.04
C SER A 272 -26.11 -14.71 -9.47
N THR A 273 -27.03 -13.77 -9.69
CA THR A 273 -27.27 -13.19 -11.02
C THR A 273 -26.02 -12.48 -11.53
N ALA A 274 -25.59 -12.83 -12.75
CA ALA A 274 -24.38 -12.31 -13.37
C ALA A 274 -23.11 -12.47 -12.51
N ALA A 275 -23.05 -13.48 -11.63
CA ALA A 275 -21.99 -13.62 -10.62
C ALA A 275 -20.57 -13.54 -11.20
N HIS A 276 -20.32 -14.20 -12.33
CA HIS A 276 -19.02 -14.20 -12.99
C HIS A 276 -18.65 -12.85 -13.61
N VAL A 277 -19.65 -12.06 -14.00
CA VAL A 277 -19.44 -10.74 -14.64
C VAL A 277 -19.25 -9.67 -13.56
N VAL A 278 -20.19 -9.59 -12.62
CA VAL A 278 -20.16 -8.61 -11.53
C VAL A 278 -18.97 -8.89 -10.62
N GLY A 279 -18.76 -10.16 -10.28
CA GLY A 279 -17.76 -10.58 -9.32
C GLY A 279 -18.10 -10.13 -7.90
N TYR A 280 -17.15 -10.30 -6.99
CA TYR A 280 -17.31 -9.90 -5.60
C TYR A 280 -16.09 -9.12 -5.10
N ALA A 281 -16.31 -8.26 -4.13
CA ALA A 281 -15.33 -7.64 -3.26
C ALA A 281 -15.27 -8.35 -1.90
N GLY A 282 -14.10 -8.33 -1.28
CA GLY A 282 -13.83 -8.93 0.02
C GLY A 282 -12.62 -8.28 0.70
N PRO A 283 -12.32 -8.66 1.95
CA PRO A 283 -11.19 -8.10 2.69
C PRO A 283 -9.88 -8.36 1.96
N ILE A 284 -8.94 -7.42 2.07
CA ILE A 284 -7.57 -7.57 1.59
C ILE A 284 -6.87 -8.68 2.38
N THR A 285 -6.17 -9.58 1.67
CA THR A 285 -5.28 -10.58 2.28
C THR A 285 -3.91 -9.97 2.58
N ALA A 286 -3.10 -10.63 3.40
CA ALA A 286 -1.75 -10.16 3.72
C ALA A 286 -0.88 -10.00 2.45
N GLU A 287 -0.99 -10.95 1.52
CA GLU A 287 -0.23 -10.97 0.27
C GLU A 287 -0.63 -9.84 -0.70
N GLU A 288 -1.91 -9.47 -0.71
CA GLU A 288 -2.40 -8.33 -1.47
C GLU A 288 -2.00 -7.01 -0.80
N LEU A 289 -2.05 -6.96 0.54
CA LEU A 289 -1.74 -5.77 1.30
C LEU A 289 -0.33 -5.27 1.02
N ASP A 290 0.65 -6.16 0.90
CA ASP A 290 2.03 -5.75 0.58
C ASP A 290 2.12 -4.97 -0.74
N LYS A 291 1.30 -5.34 -1.73
CA LYS A 291 1.24 -4.66 -3.04
C LYS A 291 0.34 -3.43 -3.03
N LEU A 292 -0.65 -3.38 -2.14
CA LEU A 292 -1.66 -2.33 -2.08
C LEU A 292 -1.39 -1.26 -1.02
N ARG A 293 -0.48 -1.52 -0.07
CA ARG A 293 0.00 -0.55 0.93
C ARG A 293 0.51 0.71 0.27
N VAL A 294 1.31 0.55 -0.78
CA VAL A 294 1.79 1.69 -1.58
C VAL A 294 0.63 2.46 -2.18
N LYS A 295 -0.53 1.85 -2.45
CA LYS A 295 -1.74 2.52 -2.95
C LYS A 295 -2.62 3.14 -1.85
N GLY A 296 -2.13 3.18 -0.60
CA GLY A 296 -2.85 3.72 0.55
C GLY A 296 -3.86 2.75 1.18
N TYR A 297 -3.86 1.47 0.79
CA TYR A 297 -4.69 0.47 1.45
C TYR A 297 -4.07 0.02 2.77
N ARG A 298 -4.94 -0.38 3.71
CA ARG A 298 -4.63 -0.88 5.04
C ARG A 298 -5.30 -2.23 5.27
N GLU A 299 -4.85 -2.89 6.33
CA GLU A 299 -5.50 -4.10 6.81
C GLU A 299 -6.98 -3.82 7.13
N GLY A 300 -7.85 -4.77 6.77
CA GLY A 300 -9.31 -4.63 6.92
C GLY A 300 -10.01 -3.88 5.79
N ASP A 301 -9.28 -3.23 4.87
CA ASP A 301 -9.89 -2.65 3.67
C ASP A 301 -10.51 -3.74 2.77
N VAL A 302 -11.54 -3.35 2.02
CA VAL A 302 -12.23 -4.20 1.05
C VAL A 302 -11.78 -3.85 -0.37
N THR A 303 -11.50 -4.87 -1.17
CA THR A 303 -11.11 -4.76 -2.59
C THR A 303 -11.89 -5.75 -3.44
N GLY A 304 -12.08 -5.42 -4.71
CA GLY A 304 -12.61 -6.33 -5.71
C GLY A 304 -11.71 -7.54 -5.92
N LYS A 305 -12.30 -8.74 -5.87
CA LYS A 305 -11.61 -10.04 -6.02
C LYS A 305 -11.82 -10.69 -7.38
N SER A 306 -12.94 -10.39 -8.03
CA SER A 306 -13.27 -10.95 -9.35
C SER A 306 -14.15 -10.01 -10.15
N GLY A 307 -14.34 -10.31 -11.44
CA GLY A 307 -15.28 -9.62 -12.32
C GLY A 307 -15.05 -8.11 -12.39
N LEU A 308 -16.15 -7.37 -12.55
CA LEU A 308 -16.18 -5.92 -12.57
C LEU A 308 -15.78 -5.30 -11.22
N GLU A 309 -15.99 -5.98 -10.09
CA GLU A 309 -15.48 -5.51 -8.80
C GLU A 309 -13.94 -5.38 -8.82
N ALA A 310 -13.22 -6.39 -9.33
CA ALA A 310 -11.76 -6.36 -9.40
C ALA A 310 -11.23 -5.46 -10.52
N TRP A 311 -11.79 -5.59 -11.73
CA TRP A 311 -11.40 -4.74 -12.87
C TRP A 311 -11.65 -3.26 -12.58
N GLY A 312 -12.79 -2.97 -11.95
CA GLY A 312 -13.27 -1.64 -11.64
C GLY A 312 -12.65 -1.02 -10.39
N GLU A 313 -11.73 -1.68 -9.69
CA GLU A 313 -11.28 -1.29 -8.36
C GLU A 313 -10.84 0.19 -8.27
N GLN A 314 -10.08 0.68 -9.26
CA GLN A 314 -9.62 2.07 -9.32
C GLN A 314 -10.76 3.11 -9.46
N TYR A 315 -11.89 2.71 -10.04
CA TYR A 315 -13.07 3.55 -10.20
C TYR A 315 -13.97 3.41 -8.99
N LEU A 316 -14.27 2.17 -8.60
CA LEU A 316 -15.21 1.84 -7.54
C LEU A 316 -14.70 2.27 -6.16
N ALA A 317 -13.40 2.18 -5.88
CA ALA A 317 -12.82 2.64 -4.61
C ALA A 317 -12.54 4.15 -4.59
N GLY A 318 -12.47 4.79 -5.76
CA GLY A 318 -11.95 6.14 -5.91
C GLY A 318 -10.44 6.22 -5.60
N GLN A 319 -9.93 7.45 -5.41
CA GLN A 319 -8.54 7.64 -4.98
C GLN A 319 -8.51 7.95 -3.48
N ARG A 320 -7.74 7.15 -2.75
CA ARG A 320 -7.55 7.36 -1.31
C ARG A 320 -6.78 8.66 -1.08
N GLY A 321 -7.32 9.49 -0.20
CA GLY A 321 -6.59 10.61 0.39
C GLY A 321 -5.96 10.19 1.71
N GLY A 322 -5.50 11.16 2.46
CA GLY A 322 -4.88 10.90 3.74
C GLY A 322 -4.43 12.15 4.45
N LYS A 323 -4.45 12.06 5.79
CA LYS A 323 -3.84 13.04 6.67
C LYS A 323 -2.54 12.45 7.23
N LEU A 324 -1.42 13.00 6.78
CA LEU A 324 -0.10 12.63 7.25
C LEU A 324 0.30 13.57 8.39
N VAL A 325 0.57 13.03 9.57
CA VAL A 325 0.95 13.82 10.75
C VAL A 325 2.26 13.33 11.35
N VAL A 326 2.91 14.22 12.09
CA VAL A 326 3.99 13.87 13.01
C VAL A 326 3.42 13.80 14.43
N LEU A 327 3.77 12.74 15.14
CA LEU A 327 3.43 12.52 16.54
C LEU A 327 4.68 12.68 17.41
N SER A 328 4.50 13.21 18.62
CA SER A 328 5.51 13.17 19.69
C SER A 328 5.66 11.74 20.24
N PRO A 329 6.71 11.46 21.04
CA PRO A 329 6.80 10.21 21.80
C PRO A 329 5.60 9.95 22.73
N SER A 330 4.90 11.00 23.17
CA SER A 330 3.66 10.90 23.97
C SER A 330 2.40 10.64 23.13
N GLY A 331 2.51 10.55 21.80
CA GLY A 331 1.39 10.31 20.88
C GLY A 331 0.62 11.57 20.48
N ALA A 332 1.03 12.76 20.94
CA ALA A 332 0.38 14.01 20.58
C ALA A 332 0.77 14.44 19.16
N ILE A 333 -0.19 14.95 18.38
CA ILE A 333 0.09 15.51 17.04
C ILE A 333 0.91 16.79 17.19
N THR A 334 2.13 16.82 16.66
CA THR A 334 3.01 17.99 16.67
C THR A 334 2.99 18.76 15.35
N ALA A 335 2.70 18.09 14.23
CA ALA A 335 2.58 18.73 12.92
C ALA A 335 1.65 17.93 11.99
N THR A 336 1.04 18.62 11.02
CA THR A 336 0.36 17.99 9.88
C THR A 336 1.19 18.26 8.62
N LEU A 337 1.72 17.21 8.01
CA LEU A 337 2.58 17.29 6.82
C LEU A 337 1.77 17.39 5.54
N ALA A 338 0.61 16.71 5.50
CA ALA A 338 -0.33 16.77 4.39
C ALA A 338 -1.74 16.42 4.87
N ASN A 339 -2.74 16.94 4.16
CA ASN A 339 -4.13 16.59 4.33
C ASN A 339 -4.81 16.62 2.96
N ILE A 340 -4.77 15.48 2.27
CA ILE A 340 -5.32 15.33 0.93
C ILE A 340 -6.70 14.66 1.06
N PRO A 341 -7.79 15.29 0.57
CA PRO A 341 -9.09 14.65 0.59
C PRO A 341 -9.10 13.42 -0.34
N ALA A 342 -9.92 12.43 0.00
CA ALA A 342 -10.21 11.33 -0.92
C ALA A 342 -10.91 11.87 -2.18
N LYS A 343 -10.59 11.32 -3.35
CA LYS A 343 -11.38 11.58 -4.55
C LYS A 343 -12.56 10.61 -4.59
N GLN A 344 -13.69 11.14 -5.04
CA GLN A 344 -14.94 10.39 -5.14
C GLN A 344 -14.77 9.14 -6.02
N SER A 345 -15.36 8.05 -5.56
CA SER A 345 -15.55 6.85 -6.38
C SER A 345 -16.51 7.10 -7.55
N GLN A 346 -16.40 6.26 -8.57
CA GLN A 346 -17.20 6.34 -9.78
C GLN A 346 -17.96 5.04 -10.00
N SER A 347 -19.27 5.16 -10.17
CA SER A 347 -20.14 4.02 -10.48
C SER A 347 -19.86 3.48 -11.88
N ILE A 348 -20.03 2.17 -12.02
CA ILE A 348 -19.95 1.50 -13.32
C ILE A 348 -21.37 1.23 -13.81
N TYR A 349 -21.69 1.70 -15.01
CA TYR A 349 -22.92 1.34 -15.71
C TYR A 349 -22.59 0.33 -16.79
N THR A 350 -23.16 -0.87 -16.68
CA THR A 350 -22.98 -1.95 -17.66
C THR A 350 -24.03 -1.84 -18.77
N THR A 351 -23.78 -2.53 -19.88
CA THR A 351 -24.79 -2.73 -20.93
C THR A 351 -25.77 -3.86 -20.60
N LEU A 352 -25.53 -4.62 -19.53
CA LEU A 352 -26.35 -5.75 -19.15
C LEU A 352 -27.77 -5.27 -18.81
N ASP A 353 -28.76 -6.02 -19.25
CA ASP A 353 -30.12 -5.90 -18.76
C ASP A 353 -30.38 -7.02 -17.76
N ALA A 354 -30.59 -6.67 -16.50
CA ALA A 354 -30.77 -7.67 -15.47
C ALA A 354 -31.98 -8.60 -15.70
N ASP A 355 -33.01 -8.15 -16.43
CA ASP A 355 -34.17 -9.01 -16.74
C ASP A 355 -33.79 -10.06 -17.81
N VAL A 356 -33.05 -9.64 -18.84
CA VAL A 356 -32.58 -10.54 -19.91
C VAL A 356 -31.55 -11.51 -19.36
N GLN A 357 -30.68 -11.05 -18.45
CA GLN A 357 -29.74 -11.90 -17.73
C GLN A 357 -30.48 -13.01 -16.96
N ASP A 358 -31.48 -12.67 -16.14
CA ASP A 358 -32.26 -13.65 -15.38
C ASP A 358 -32.95 -14.67 -16.30
N ILE A 359 -33.50 -14.21 -17.43
CA ILE A 359 -34.15 -15.09 -18.42
C ILE A 359 -33.12 -16.05 -19.04
N ALA A 360 -31.96 -15.56 -19.43
CA ALA A 360 -30.89 -16.36 -20.01
C ALA A 360 -30.34 -17.40 -19.01
N GLU A 361 -30.18 -17.02 -17.74
CA GLU A 361 -29.77 -17.92 -16.65
C GLU A 361 -30.81 -19.03 -16.43
N LYS A 362 -32.10 -18.67 -16.36
CA LYS A 362 -33.20 -19.64 -16.24
C LYS A 362 -33.27 -20.58 -17.44
N ALA A 363 -33.05 -20.08 -18.65
CA ALA A 363 -33.07 -20.89 -19.87
C ALA A 363 -31.92 -21.91 -19.90
N LEU A 364 -30.72 -21.52 -19.44
CA LEU A 364 -29.59 -22.44 -19.31
C LEU A 364 -29.86 -23.51 -18.23
N GLY A 365 -30.46 -23.10 -17.11
CA GLY A 365 -30.80 -23.97 -15.98
C GLY A 365 -29.55 -24.50 -15.28
N ALA A 366 -29.57 -25.79 -14.90
CA ALA A 366 -28.44 -26.45 -14.22
C ALA A 366 -27.34 -26.97 -15.17
N ARG A 367 -27.41 -26.64 -16.47
CA ARG A 367 -26.45 -27.15 -17.45
C ARG A 367 -25.17 -26.36 -17.38
N ALA A 368 -24.03 -27.06 -17.33
CA ALA A 368 -22.74 -26.41 -17.51
C ALA A 368 -22.66 -25.77 -18.91
N GLY A 369 -22.34 -24.50 -18.99
CA GLY A 369 -22.32 -23.77 -20.25
C GLY A 369 -22.37 -22.26 -20.10
N ALA A 370 -22.49 -21.57 -21.23
CA ALA A 370 -22.55 -20.12 -21.30
C ALA A 370 -23.59 -19.66 -22.32
N VAL A 371 -24.15 -18.47 -22.08
CA VAL A 371 -25.07 -17.78 -23.00
C VAL A 371 -24.64 -16.33 -23.11
N VAL A 372 -24.52 -15.82 -24.34
CA VAL A 372 -24.26 -14.40 -24.59
C VAL A 372 -25.39 -13.85 -25.45
N VAL A 373 -25.98 -12.76 -25.01
CA VAL A 373 -27.01 -12.02 -25.77
C VAL A 373 -26.43 -10.66 -26.11
N MET A 374 -26.47 -10.28 -27.38
CA MET A 374 -25.90 -9.04 -27.89
C MET A 374 -26.93 -8.29 -28.72
N ASP A 375 -26.97 -6.98 -28.55
CA ASP A 375 -27.67 -6.08 -29.46
C ASP A 375 -26.82 -5.88 -30.72
N VAL A 376 -27.26 -6.47 -31.82
CA VAL A 376 -26.53 -6.43 -33.10
C VAL A 376 -26.42 -5.05 -33.71
N SER A 377 -27.26 -4.09 -33.29
CA SER A 377 -27.27 -2.73 -33.84
C SER A 377 -26.11 -1.87 -33.32
N ASN A 378 -25.62 -2.14 -32.11
CA ASN A 378 -24.62 -1.32 -31.43
C ASN A 378 -23.51 -2.14 -30.74
N GLY A 379 -23.57 -3.47 -30.79
CA GLY A 379 -22.58 -4.37 -30.19
C GLY A 379 -22.68 -4.50 -28.66
N ALA A 380 -23.70 -3.93 -28.02
CA ALA A 380 -23.86 -4.00 -26.57
C ALA A 380 -24.16 -5.43 -26.12
N VAL A 381 -23.41 -5.91 -25.12
CA VAL A 381 -23.70 -7.20 -24.46
C VAL A 381 -24.82 -6.99 -23.46
N ILE A 382 -25.96 -7.64 -23.71
CA ILE A 382 -27.20 -7.49 -22.92
C ILE A 382 -27.29 -8.55 -21.81
N ALA A 383 -26.76 -9.74 -22.05
CA ALA A 383 -26.61 -10.79 -21.04
C ALA A 383 -25.34 -11.60 -21.29
N MET A 384 -24.68 -12.02 -20.22
CA MET A 384 -23.49 -12.86 -20.26
C MET A 384 -23.53 -13.85 -19.09
N VAL A 385 -23.95 -15.07 -19.40
CA VAL A 385 -24.21 -16.16 -18.46
C VAL A 385 -23.06 -17.15 -18.49
N SER A 386 -22.69 -17.65 -17.31
CA SER A 386 -21.81 -18.80 -17.13
C SER A 386 -22.35 -19.64 -15.97
N HIS A 387 -22.45 -20.96 -16.16
CA HIS A 387 -22.93 -21.90 -15.15
C HIS A 387 -21.94 -23.08 -15.00
N PRO A 388 -21.67 -23.58 -13.77
CA PRO A 388 -22.31 -23.27 -12.49
C PRO A 388 -22.02 -21.87 -11.95
N ALA A 389 -23.05 -21.20 -11.43
CA ALA A 389 -22.95 -19.90 -10.76
C ALA A 389 -22.73 -20.05 -9.25
N TYR A 390 -22.34 -18.97 -8.58
CA TYR A 390 -22.15 -18.91 -7.13
C TYR A 390 -22.83 -17.66 -6.57
N ASP A 391 -23.25 -17.72 -5.30
CA ASP A 391 -23.80 -16.54 -4.61
C ASP A 391 -22.66 -15.59 -4.23
N LEU A 392 -22.79 -14.32 -4.66
CA LEU A 392 -21.79 -13.29 -4.42
C LEU A 392 -21.72 -12.86 -2.95
N ASN A 393 -22.85 -12.88 -2.23
CA ASN A 393 -22.87 -12.57 -0.80
C ASN A 393 -22.22 -13.66 0.04
N TRP A 394 -22.13 -14.90 -0.45
CA TRP A 394 -21.44 -15.97 0.27
C TRP A 394 -19.92 -15.85 0.16
N GLN A 395 -19.41 -15.28 -0.94
CA GLN A 395 -17.96 -15.18 -1.16
C GLN A 395 -17.24 -14.26 -0.17
N LYS A 396 -17.95 -13.33 0.47
CA LYS A 396 -17.40 -12.46 1.52
C LYS A 396 -17.41 -13.07 2.92
N LEU A 397 -18.12 -14.18 3.12
CA LEU A 397 -18.26 -14.84 4.41
C LEU A 397 -17.07 -15.78 4.69
N SER A 398 -16.69 -15.87 5.96
CA SER A 398 -15.77 -16.89 6.47
C SER A 398 -16.33 -18.30 6.29
N THR A 399 -15.45 -19.31 6.33
CA THR A 399 -15.85 -20.72 6.25
C THR A 399 -16.84 -21.11 7.34
N GLN A 400 -16.72 -20.51 8.54
CA GLN A 400 -17.61 -20.78 9.66
C GLN A 400 -19.01 -20.17 9.45
N GLU A 401 -19.08 -18.94 8.94
CA GLU A 401 -20.35 -18.29 8.61
C GLU A 401 -21.08 -19.01 7.47
N ARG A 402 -20.37 -19.47 6.44
CA ARG A 402 -20.98 -20.27 5.36
C ARG A 402 -21.57 -21.58 5.87
N ARG A 403 -20.88 -22.27 6.79
CA ARG A 403 -21.38 -23.52 7.41
C ARG A 403 -22.62 -23.28 8.26
N ALA A 404 -22.75 -22.12 8.90
CA ALA A 404 -23.91 -21.77 9.72
C ALA A 404 -25.16 -21.42 8.90
N ILE A 405 -25.02 -21.10 7.61
CA ILE A 405 -26.16 -20.83 6.70
C ILE A 405 -26.68 -22.12 6.04
N LEU A 406 -25.81 -23.12 5.88
CA LEU A 406 -26.12 -24.40 5.23
C LEU A 406 -26.69 -25.46 6.18
N ASN A 407 -26.62 -25.22 7.49
CA ASN A 407 -27.16 -26.06 8.57
C ASN A 407 -28.29 -25.32 9.27
#